data_AF-A0A1V8M916-F1
#
_entry.id   AF-A0A1V8M916-F1
#
_cell.length_a   1.000
_cell.length_b   1.000
_cell.length_c   1.000
_cell.angle_alpha   90.00
_cell.angle_beta   90.00
_cell.angle_gamma   90.00
#
_symmetry.space_group_name_H-M   'P 1'
#
loop_
_entity.id
_entity.type
_entity.pdbx_description
1 polymer ?
#
loop_
_entity_poly.entity_id
_entity_poly.type
_entity_poly.pdbx_seq_one_letter_code
_entity_poly.pdbx_strand_id
1 'polypeptide(L)'
;MVLDYQSTVYQLQEKLTWYEEQFRLFQHQRFGASSEKCPDQMALFNEAESILDALKQEETDLEETVSYQRKKPGRKPLSRHLPREVVRYELPEVERMCVTVAMPCMRLAKTRQSS
;
A
#
# COMPACT_ATOMS: atom_id res chain seq x y z
N MET A 1 -37.88 -43.48 1.02
CA MET A 1 -37.44 -43.33 -0.39
C MET A 1 -37.65 -41.93 -0.94
N VAL A 2 -38.89 -41.41 -1.08
CA VAL A 2 -39.10 -40.06 -1.65
C VAL A 2 -38.58 -38.95 -0.72
N LEU A 3 -38.74 -39.10 0.59
CA LEU A 3 -38.24 -38.14 1.58
C LEU A 3 -36.71 -38.11 1.65
N ASP A 4 -36.07 -39.27 1.57
CA ASP A 4 -34.61 -39.39 1.54
C ASP A 4 -34.04 -38.68 0.31
N TYR A 5 -34.71 -38.83 -0.85
CA TYR A 5 -34.35 -38.13 -2.08
C TYR A 5 -34.50 -36.61 -1.97
N GLN A 6 -35.57 -36.12 -1.34
CA GLN A 6 -35.74 -34.68 -1.10
C GLN A 6 -34.63 -34.13 -0.18
N SER A 7 -34.25 -34.91 0.84
CA SER A 7 -33.15 -34.55 1.74
C SER A 7 -31.80 -34.48 1.00
N THR A 8 -31.51 -35.43 0.12
CA THR A 8 -30.26 -35.39 -0.65
C THR A 8 -30.22 -34.23 -1.64
N VAL A 9 -31.34 -33.93 -2.31
CA VAL A 9 -31.44 -32.76 -3.20
C VAL A 9 -31.16 -31.48 -2.43
N TYR A 10 -31.75 -31.32 -1.25
CA TYR A 10 -31.53 -30.15 -0.41
C TYR A 10 -30.06 -30.00 0.00
N GLN A 11 -29.43 -31.09 0.48
CA GLN A 11 -28.02 -31.11 0.86
C GLN A 11 -27.08 -30.78 -0.31
N LEU A 12 -27.42 -31.23 -1.52
CA LEU A 12 -26.64 -30.94 -2.72
C LEU A 12 -26.81 -29.48 -3.16
N GLN A 13 -28.02 -28.92 -3.05
CA GLN A 13 -28.27 -27.51 -3.35
C GLN A 13 -27.51 -26.59 -2.39
N GLU A 14 -27.53 -26.88 -1.10
CA GLU A 14 -26.79 -26.11 -0.09
C GLU A 14 -25.28 -26.15 -0.33
N LYS A 15 -24.74 -27.32 -0.69
CA LYS A 15 -23.33 -27.44 -1.08
C LYS A 15 -23.02 -26.64 -2.33
N LEU A 16 -23.88 -26.67 -3.34
CA LEU A 16 -23.70 -25.89 -4.57
C LEU A 16 -23.64 -24.40 -4.28
N THR A 17 -24.62 -23.86 -3.54
CA THR A 17 -24.63 -22.44 -3.18
C THR A 17 -23.38 -22.06 -2.39
N TRP A 18 -22.96 -22.90 -1.45
CA TRP A 18 -21.73 -22.68 -0.68
C TRP A 18 -20.49 -22.64 -1.57
N TYR A 19 -20.33 -23.61 -2.48
CA TYR A 19 -19.19 -23.64 -3.40
C TYR A 19 -19.21 -22.45 -4.39
N GLU A 20 -20.37 -22.02 -4.86
CA GLU A 20 -20.50 -20.85 -5.72
C GLU A 20 -20.07 -19.57 -5.00
N GLU A 21 -20.45 -19.40 -3.74
CA GLU A 21 -20.01 -18.28 -2.90
C GLU A 21 -18.49 -18.29 -2.69
N GLN A 22 -17.93 -19.45 -2.31
CA GLN A 22 -16.48 -19.61 -2.16
C GLN A 22 -15.74 -19.31 -3.46
N PHE A 23 -16.28 -19.77 -4.60
CA PHE A 23 -15.69 -19.51 -5.90
C PHE A 23 -15.67 -18.02 -6.24
N ARG A 24 -16.77 -17.29 -6.00
CA ARG A 24 -16.82 -15.84 -6.20
C ARG A 24 -15.84 -15.11 -5.27
N LEU A 25 -15.74 -15.53 -4.01
CA LEU A 25 -14.76 -14.97 -3.06
C LEU A 25 -13.33 -15.17 -3.55
N PHE A 26 -12.97 -16.38 -3.99
CA PHE A 26 -11.63 -16.65 -4.52
C PHE A 26 -11.36 -15.91 -5.83
N GLN A 27 -12.35 -15.77 -6.71
CA GLN A 27 -12.20 -14.94 -7.90
C GLN A 27 -11.92 -13.48 -7.53
N HIS A 28 -12.68 -12.92 -6.59
CA HIS A 28 -12.46 -11.56 -6.12
C HIS A 28 -11.13 -11.40 -5.39
N GLN A 29 -10.66 -12.42 -4.65
CA GLN A 29 -9.36 -12.38 -4.01
C GLN A 29 -8.20 -12.45 -5.02
N ARG A 30 -8.34 -13.28 -6.06
CA ARG A 30 -7.27 -13.51 -7.05
C ARG A 30 -7.22 -12.43 -8.14
N PHE A 31 -8.38 -11.91 -8.54
CA PHE A 31 -8.51 -10.99 -9.67
C PHE A 31 -9.13 -9.65 -9.30
N GLY A 32 -9.67 -9.50 -8.09
CA GLY A 32 -10.14 -8.20 -7.61
C GLY A 32 -8.96 -7.24 -7.41
N ALA A 33 -9.26 -5.95 -7.53
CA ALA A 33 -8.27 -4.92 -7.31
C ALA A 33 -7.79 -4.98 -5.84
N SER A 34 -6.53 -5.32 -5.62
CA SER A 34 -5.90 -5.32 -4.29
C SER A 34 -5.62 -3.91 -3.74
N SER A 35 -6.03 -2.88 -4.49
CA SER A 35 -5.79 -1.49 -4.18
C SER A 35 -7.13 -0.82 -3.98
N GLU A 36 -7.34 -0.20 -2.82
CA GLU A 36 -8.44 0.73 -2.54
C GLU A 36 -8.24 2.03 -3.35
N LYS A 37 -8.18 1.92 -4.67
CA LYS A 37 -8.16 3.09 -5.56
C LYS A 37 -9.57 3.65 -5.60
N CYS A 38 -9.84 4.55 -4.67
CA CYS A 38 -10.97 5.46 -4.80
C CYS A 38 -10.61 6.49 -5.88
N PRO A 39 -11.50 6.79 -6.84
CA PRO A 39 -11.24 7.83 -7.84
C PRO A 39 -10.90 9.19 -7.21
N ASP A 40 -11.41 9.44 -6.00
CA ASP A 40 -11.18 10.66 -5.22
C ASP A 40 -9.99 10.59 -4.25
N GLN A 41 -9.22 9.50 -4.27
CA GLN A 41 -8.06 9.32 -3.38
C GLN A 41 -6.99 10.41 -3.56
N MET A 42 -6.92 11.02 -4.75
CA MET A 42 -5.99 12.13 -5.01
C MET A 42 -6.42 13.43 -4.34
N ALA A 43 -7.73 13.67 -4.14
CA ALA A 43 -8.23 14.89 -3.54
C ALA A 43 -8.05 14.93 -2.00
N LEU A 44 -7.88 13.76 -1.36
CA LEU A 44 -7.74 13.64 0.10
C LEU A 44 -6.53 14.38 0.70
N PHE A 45 -5.50 14.66 -0.08
CA PHE A 45 -4.27 15.32 0.42
C PHE A 45 -4.05 16.71 -0.18
N ASN A 46 -5.02 17.24 -0.92
CA ASN A 46 -4.89 18.51 -1.64
C ASN A 46 -5.36 19.72 -0.81
N GLU A 47 -5.55 19.59 0.51
CA GLU A 47 -6.05 20.67 1.37
C GLU A 47 -5.18 21.94 1.26
N ALA A 48 -3.85 21.80 1.30
CA ALA A 48 -2.93 22.94 1.21
C ALA A 48 -2.94 23.61 -0.17
N GLU A 49 -3.02 22.83 -1.25
CA GLU A 49 -3.11 23.36 -2.62
C GLU A 49 -4.44 24.08 -2.85
N SER A 50 -5.53 23.53 -2.34
CA SER A 50 -6.85 24.17 -2.37
C SER A 50 -6.87 25.51 -1.65
N ILE A 51 -6.18 25.62 -0.50
CA ILE A 51 -6.04 26.89 0.23
C ILE A 51 -5.23 27.89 -0.58
N LEU A 52 -4.12 27.47 -1.20
CA LEU A 52 -3.27 28.35 -2.02
C LEU A 52 -4.01 28.84 -3.27
N ASP A 53 -4.79 28.00 -3.93
CA ASP A 53 -5.54 28.41 -5.13
C ASP A 53 -6.69 29.36 -4.80
N ALA A 54 -7.32 29.21 -3.62
CA ALA A 54 -8.29 30.19 -3.12
C ALA A 54 -7.63 31.55 -2.81
N LEU A 55 -6.43 31.55 -2.23
CA LEU A 55 -5.68 32.79 -1.96
C LEU A 55 -5.21 33.49 -3.23
N LYS A 56 -4.78 32.75 -4.26
CA LYS A 56 -4.39 33.33 -5.57
C LYS A 56 -5.55 34.03 -6.28
N GLN A 57 -6.78 33.57 -6.09
CA GLN A 57 -7.96 34.23 -6.66
C GLN A 57 -8.23 35.61 -6.04
N GLU A 58 -7.73 35.86 -4.83
CA GLU A 58 -7.87 37.16 -4.13
C GLU A 58 -6.69 38.11 -4.41
N GLU A 59 -5.55 37.61 -4.87
CA GLU A 59 -4.31 38.38 -5.10
C GLU A 59 -4.14 38.93 -6.52
N THR A 60 -5.15 38.81 -7.40
CA THR A 60 -5.02 39.14 -8.84
C THR A 60 -4.70 40.62 -9.15
N ASP A 61 -4.68 41.51 -8.15
CA ASP A 61 -4.49 42.94 -8.36
C ASP A 61 -3.07 43.46 -8.15
N LEU A 62 -2.10 42.67 -7.65
CA LEU A 62 -0.75 43.17 -7.34
C LEU A 62 0.38 42.14 -7.56
N GLU A 63 0.58 41.68 -8.79
CA GLU A 63 1.77 40.87 -9.13
C GLU A 63 2.95 41.72 -9.64
N GLU A 64 3.81 42.19 -8.72
CA GLU A 64 5.16 42.65 -9.08
C GLU A 64 6.08 41.44 -9.31
N THR A 65 6.48 41.22 -10.57
CA THR A 65 7.32 40.08 -10.97
C THR A 65 8.79 40.30 -10.59
N VAL A 66 9.18 39.86 -9.40
CA VAL A 66 10.59 39.82 -8.98
C VAL A 66 11.28 38.58 -9.56
N SER A 67 12.03 38.75 -10.64
CA SER A 67 12.86 37.67 -11.20
C SER A 67 14.16 37.50 -10.40
N TYR A 68 14.40 36.31 -9.85
CA TYR A 68 15.69 35.94 -9.27
C TYR A 68 16.10 34.52 -9.68
N GLN A 69 17.40 34.29 -9.82
CA GLN A 69 17.94 32.97 -10.15
C GLN A 69 18.05 32.12 -8.87
N ARG A 70 17.20 31.09 -8.76
CA ARG A 70 17.25 30.13 -7.65
C ARG A 70 18.14 28.95 -8.00
N LYS A 71 19.23 28.74 -7.26
CA LYS A 71 19.98 27.47 -7.30
C LYS A 71 19.11 26.39 -6.67
N LYS A 72 18.92 25.26 -7.37
CA LYS A 72 18.18 24.11 -6.84
C LYS A 72 18.86 23.65 -5.54
N PRO A 73 18.19 23.69 -4.37
CA PRO A 73 18.80 23.24 -3.13
C PRO A 73 19.03 21.73 -3.21
N GLY A 74 20.28 21.32 -3.39
CA GLY A 74 20.69 19.94 -3.22
C GLY A 74 20.63 19.55 -1.75
N ARG A 75 20.25 18.31 -1.45
CA ARG A 75 20.29 17.79 -0.08
C ARG A 75 21.73 17.78 0.41
N LYS A 76 22.01 18.44 1.55
CA LYS A 76 23.29 18.30 2.24
C LYS A 76 23.31 16.91 2.90
N PRO A 77 24.37 16.09 2.71
CA PRO A 77 24.46 14.80 3.39
C PRO A 77 24.52 14.99 4.90
N LEU A 78 23.94 14.05 5.66
CA LEU A 78 24.06 14.07 7.11
C LEU A 78 25.53 14.00 7.54
N SER A 79 25.88 14.71 8.62
CA SER A 79 27.24 14.76 9.11
C SER A 79 27.74 13.38 9.52
N ARG A 80 29.05 13.13 9.37
CA ARG A 80 29.68 11.86 9.79
C ARG A 80 29.75 11.69 11.30
N HIS A 81 29.61 12.78 12.05
CA HIS A 81 29.68 12.82 13.51
C HIS A 81 28.33 12.50 14.18
N LEU A 82 27.25 12.40 13.39
CA LEU A 82 25.96 12.00 13.93
C LEU A 82 25.98 10.50 14.30
N PRO A 83 25.60 10.11 15.54
CA PRO A 83 25.61 8.72 15.96
C PRO A 83 24.68 7.89 15.08
N ARG A 84 25.16 6.73 14.60
CA ARG A 84 24.40 5.80 13.75
C ARG A 84 24.25 4.49 14.49
N GLU A 85 23.02 4.09 14.76
CA GLU A 85 22.72 2.77 15.32
C GLU A 85 22.37 1.80 14.18
N VAL A 86 23.04 0.66 14.13
CA VAL A 86 22.78 -0.39 13.13
C VAL A 86 22.04 -1.54 13.82
N VAL A 87 20.72 -1.56 13.69
CA VAL A 87 19.90 -2.68 14.19
C VAL A 87 19.82 -3.76 13.13
N ARG A 88 20.33 -4.96 13.44
CA ARG A 88 20.26 -6.14 12.57
C ARG A 88 19.12 -7.05 13.03
N TYR A 89 18.13 -7.24 12.19
CA TYR A 89 17.06 -8.22 12.41
C TYR A 89 17.37 -9.48 11.60
N GLU A 90 17.48 -10.61 12.28
CA GLU A 90 17.65 -11.90 11.63
C GLU A 90 16.35 -12.71 11.75
N LEU A 91 15.89 -13.30 10.64
CA LEU A 91 14.77 -14.24 10.69
C LEU A 91 15.22 -15.52 11.41
N PRO A 92 14.32 -16.24 12.10
CA PRO A 92 14.60 -17.59 12.59
C PRO A 92 14.88 -18.55 11.42
N GLU A 93 15.69 -19.59 11.65
CA GLU A 93 16.21 -20.48 10.58
C GLU A 93 15.10 -21.11 9.72
N VAL A 94 13.95 -21.43 10.33
CA VAL A 94 12.78 -22.04 9.67
C VAL A 94 12.16 -21.10 8.62
N GLU A 95 12.27 -19.79 8.82
CA GLU A 95 11.70 -18.76 7.92
C GLU A 95 12.72 -18.23 6.91
N ARG A 96 13.98 -18.68 6.97
CA ARG A 96 15.04 -18.33 6.01
C ARG A 96 14.98 -19.15 4.72
N MET A 97 14.06 -20.12 4.63
CA MET A 97 13.88 -20.97 3.46
C MET A 97 12.77 -20.43 2.57
N CYS A 98 13.09 -20.08 1.32
CA CYS A 98 12.09 -19.74 0.33
C CYS A 98 11.37 -21.01 -0.16
N VAL A 99 10.03 -21.02 -0.13
CA VAL A 99 9.20 -22.18 -0.51
C VAL A 99 9.31 -22.51 -2.00
N THR A 100 9.74 -21.57 -2.84
CA THR A 100 9.77 -21.69 -4.30
C THR A 100 11.14 -21.98 -4.91
N VAL A 101 12.24 -21.74 -4.21
CA VAL A 101 13.59 -22.00 -4.70
C VAL A 101 14.43 -22.38 -3.49
N ALA A 102 15.09 -23.53 -3.52
CA ALA A 102 15.97 -24.01 -2.45
C ALA A 102 17.25 -23.16 -2.35
N MET A 103 17.09 -21.88 -2.02
CA MET A 103 18.13 -20.90 -1.85
C MET A 103 17.87 -20.11 -0.56
N PRO A 104 18.91 -19.82 0.25
CA PRO A 104 18.74 -19.06 1.49
C PRO A 104 18.25 -17.63 1.21
N CYS A 105 17.17 -17.21 1.87
CA CYS A 105 16.62 -15.87 1.73
C CYS A 105 17.61 -14.84 2.30
N MET A 106 17.97 -13.82 1.51
CA MET A 106 18.98 -12.82 1.89
C MET A 106 18.52 -11.95 3.09
N ARG A 107 19.44 -11.69 4.02
CA ARG A 107 19.19 -10.92 5.26
C ARG A 107 18.69 -9.50 4.96
N LEU A 108 17.57 -9.11 5.58
CA LEU A 108 17.04 -7.74 5.53
C LEU A 108 17.73 -6.88 6.59
N ALA A 109 18.72 -6.07 6.20
CA ALA A 109 19.31 -5.05 7.08
C ALA A 109 18.59 -3.71 6.87
N LYS A 110 17.90 -3.20 7.90
CA LYS A 110 17.34 -1.83 7.92
C LYS A 110 18.17 -0.95 8.85
N THR A 111 18.81 0.09 8.30
CA THR A 111 19.49 1.12 9.11
C THR A 111 18.49 2.22 9.48
N ARG A 112 18.23 2.42 10.77
CA ARG A 112 17.39 3.50 11.29
C ARG A 112 18.28 4.67 11.70
N GLN A 113 18.01 5.87 11.20
CA GLN A 113 18.67 7.10 11.67
C GLN A 113 17.76 7.73 12.72
N SER A 114 18.24 7.90 13.94
CA SER A 114 17.54 8.65 14.99
C SER A 114 17.64 10.14 14.68
N SER A 115 16.49 10.80 14.50
CA SER A 115 16.38 12.27 14.41
C SER A 115 16.63 12.95 15.74
#